data_AF-A0A9E0X1X2-F1
#
_entry.id   AF-A0A9E0X1X2-F1
#
_cell.length_a   1.000
_cell.length_b   1.000
_cell.length_c   1.000
_cell.angle_alpha   90.00
_cell.angle_beta   90.00
_cell.angle_gamma   90.00
#
_symmetry.space_group_name_H-M   'P 1'
#
loop_
_entity.id
_entity.type
_entity.pdbx_description
1 polymer ?
#
loop_
_entity_poly.entity_id
_entity_poly.type
_entity_poly.pdbx_seq_one_letter_code
_entity_poly.pdbx_strand_id
1 'polypeptide(L)'
;MRTFAPACVFAAALAGCTAHPAGQSPAPDLPPESSIVAAPARSPVPAFHGGGSNWRIDLQADGGVRHTARLQHAGVSTNATLVLRSATPASDPTRFTFDGTLFAKRGDTPMHIDIESADCRDGAGVVHRQSVVVAVQASAPLSGCGDVTPN
;
A
#
# COMPACT_ATOMS: atom_id res chain seq x y z
N MET A 1 -71.05 23.55 -17.91
CA MET A 1 -72.28 22.73 -17.77
C MET A 1 -71.95 21.29 -18.17
N ARG A 2 -72.32 20.34 -17.30
CA ARG A 2 -72.59 18.91 -17.54
C ARG A 2 -71.44 17.93 -17.85
N THR A 3 -70.96 17.38 -16.73
CA THR A 3 -70.54 15.99 -16.39
C THR A 3 -71.05 14.85 -17.29
N PHE A 4 -70.26 13.77 -17.43
CA PHE A 4 -70.66 12.37 -17.14
C PHE A 4 -69.42 11.46 -16.98
N ALA A 5 -69.32 10.78 -15.83
CA ALA A 5 -68.50 9.58 -15.57
C ALA A 5 -69.39 8.33 -15.72
N PRO A 6 -68.85 7.08 -15.73
CA PRO A 6 -69.07 6.25 -14.52
C PRO A 6 -68.10 5.07 -14.23
N ALA A 7 -68.17 4.60 -12.97
CA ALA A 7 -68.12 3.20 -12.47
C ALA A 7 -66.80 2.41 -12.47
N CYS A 8 -66.42 1.56 -11.50
CA CYS A 8 -66.99 1.01 -10.25
C CYS A 8 -65.79 0.49 -9.39
N VAL A 9 -65.66 0.80 -8.09
CA VAL A 9 -66.20 0.12 -6.88
C VAL A 9 -65.75 -1.33 -6.71
N PHE A 10 -65.10 -1.67 -5.59
CA PHE A 10 -65.55 -2.71 -4.63
C PHE A 10 -64.84 -2.61 -3.27
N ALA A 11 -65.65 -2.81 -2.24
CA ALA A 11 -65.39 -2.62 -0.81
C ALA A 11 -64.93 -3.90 -0.10
N ALA A 12 -64.38 -3.76 1.12
CA ALA A 12 -64.58 -4.72 2.20
C ALA A 12 -64.25 -4.08 3.56
N ALA A 13 -65.00 -4.49 4.57
CA ALA A 13 -65.08 -3.91 5.90
C ALA A 13 -64.81 -4.95 7.00
N LEU A 14 -64.66 -4.44 8.24
CA LEU A 14 -64.95 -5.04 9.56
C LEU A 14 -63.89 -5.90 10.30
N ALA A 15 -64.01 -5.76 11.63
CA ALA A 15 -63.46 -6.56 12.74
C ALA A 15 -61.96 -6.34 13.03
N GLY A 16 -61.49 -6.19 14.26
CA GLY A 16 -61.98 -6.65 15.56
C GLY A 16 -60.81 -7.32 16.30
N CYS A 17 -60.57 -6.91 17.54
CA CYS A 17 -59.52 -7.30 18.50
C CYS A 17 -58.86 -8.69 18.34
N THR A 18 -57.54 -8.78 18.56
CA THR A 18 -56.86 -9.86 19.32
C THR A 18 -55.49 -9.41 19.84
N ALA A 19 -55.05 -10.06 20.92
CA ALA A 19 -53.94 -9.70 21.79
C ALA A 19 -52.54 -10.24 21.34
N HIS A 20 -51.50 -9.64 21.93
CA HIS A 20 -50.07 -10.08 22.13
C HIS A 20 -49.76 -11.60 22.03
N PRO A 21 -48.55 -12.04 21.61
CA PRO A 21 -47.29 -11.72 22.33
C PRO A 21 -46.01 -11.54 21.50
N ALA A 22 -44.95 -11.26 22.27
CA ALA A 22 -43.56 -11.00 21.95
C ALA A 22 -42.84 -12.05 21.08
N GLY A 23 -41.72 -11.62 20.49
CA GLY A 23 -40.55 -12.48 20.37
C GLY A 23 -39.94 -12.57 18.97
N GLN A 24 -38.80 -11.88 18.80
CA GLN A 24 -37.65 -12.28 17.99
C GLN A 24 -37.86 -12.48 16.49
N SER A 25 -37.51 -11.43 15.72
CA SER A 25 -36.96 -11.62 14.38
C SER A 25 -35.42 -11.62 14.51
N PRO A 26 -34.69 -12.65 14.06
CA PRO A 26 -33.24 -12.55 13.97
C PRO A 26 -32.90 -11.55 12.87
N ALA A 27 -32.22 -10.47 13.25
CA ALA A 27 -31.57 -9.59 12.29
C ALA A 27 -30.58 -10.42 11.43
N PRO A 28 -30.44 -10.14 10.13
CA PRO A 28 -29.43 -10.80 9.32
C PRO A 28 -28.04 -10.51 9.89
N ASP A 29 -27.30 -11.59 10.11
CA ASP A 29 -25.88 -11.63 10.48
C ASP A 29 -25.08 -10.78 9.46
N LEU A 30 -24.80 -9.53 9.81
CA LEU A 30 -23.74 -8.77 9.18
C LEU A 30 -22.42 -9.33 9.71
N PRO A 31 -21.46 -9.68 8.84
CA PRO A 31 -20.15 -10.12 9.30
C PRO A 31 -19.56 -9.02 10.20
N PRO A 32 -18.80 -9.37 11.26
CA PRO A 32 -18.21 -8.36 12.12
C PRO A 32 -17.19 -7.57 11.30
N GLU A 33 -17.60 -6.39 10.86
CA GLU A 33 -16.70 -5.32 10.41
C GLU A 33 -15.80 -4.99 11.59
N SER A 34 -14.68 -5.70 11.68
CA SER A 34 -13.53 -5.30 12.45
C SER A 34 -12.96 -4.06 11.77
N SER A 35 -13.65 -2.94 11.94
CA SER A 35 -13.12 -1.59 11.79
C SER A 35 -12.07 -1.37 12.86
N ILE A 36 -10.95 -2.08 12.73
CA ILE A 36 -9.70 -1.61 13.29
C ILE A 36 -9.31 -0.50 12.33
N VAL A 37 -9.40 0.74 12.78
CA VAL A 37 -8.56 1.80 12.21
C VAL A 37 -7.15 1.27 12.37
N ALA A 38 -6.63 0.62 11.32
CA ALA A 38 -5.28 0.12 11.33
C ALA A 38 -4.42 1.35 11.66
N ALA A 39 -3.74 1.32 12.82
CA ALA A 39 -2.64 2.24 13.06
C ALA A 39 -1.83 2.28 11.76
N PRO A 40 -1.41 3.46 11.26
CA PRO A 40 -0.74 3.53 9.97
C PRO A 40 0.37 2.49 10.00
N ALA A 41 0.21 1.44 9.21
CA ALA A 41 1.04 0.25 9.34
C ALA A 41 2.48 0.74 9.21
N ARG A 42 3.27 0.60 10.28
CA ARG A 42 4.67 1.00 10.24
C ARG A 42 5.32 0.19 9.13
N SER A 43 6.05 0.86 8.24
CA SER A 43 6.77 0.16 7.18
C SER A 43 7.64 -0.95 7.78
N PRO A 44 7.58 -2.18 7.24
CA PRO A 44 8.50 -3.24 7.61
C PRO A 44 9.95 -2.93 7.21
N VAL A 45 10.16 -1.93 6.36
CA VAL A 45 11.47 -1.37 6.02
C VAL A 45 11.59 -0.02 6.72
N PRO A 46 12.08 0.04 7.98
CA PRO A 46 12.30 1.32 8.65
C PRO A 46 13.41 2.13 7.97
N ALA A 47 14.46 1.45 7.54
CA ALA A 47 15.60 2.03 6.86
C ALA A 47 16.30 0.98 6.00
N PHE A 48 16.86 1.40 4.86
CA PHE A 48 17.62 0.54 3.97
C PHE A 48 18.83 1.28 3.40
N HIS A 49 19.98 0.61 3.42
CA HIS A 49 21.20 1.11 2.81
C HIS A 49 21.71 0.07 1.81
N GLY A 50 21.86 0.45 0.54
CA GLY A 50 22.32 -0.47 -0.49
C GLY A 50 23.01 0.22 -1.65
N GLY A 51 23.50 -0.57 -2.59
CA GLY A 51 24.17 -0.05 -3.77
C GLY A 51 24.98 -1.07 -4.54
N GLY A 52 25.74 -0.55 -5.49
CA GLY A 52 26.69 -1.29 -6.31
C GLY A 52 27.96 -0.46 -6.55
N SER A 53 28.78 -0.87 -7.52
CA SER A 53 30.14 -0.33 -7.69
C SER A 53 30.24 1.18 -7.91
N ASN A 54 29.21 1.84 -8.44
CA ASN A 54 29.21 3.27 -8.79
C ASN A 54 27.92 4.01 -8.37
N TRP A 55 27.11 3.38 -7.53
CA TRP A 55 25.84 3.94 -7.07
C TRP A 55 25.48 3.47 -5.66
N ARG A 56 24.74 4.28 -4.93
CA ARG A 56 24.22 3.99 -3.59
C ARG A 56 22.81 4.53 -3.46
N ILE A 57 21.99 3.84 -2.68
CA ILE A 57 20.67 4.28 -2.28
C ILE A 57 20.54 4.20 -0.76
N ASP A 58 20.07 5.29 -0.17
CA ASP A 58 19.67 5.35 1.24
C ASP A 58 18.17 5.58 1.28
N LEU A 59 17.41 4.70 1.94
CA LEU A 59 15.96 4.77 2.14
C LEU A 59 15.67 4.90 3.64
N GLN A 60 14.73 5.77 4.00
CA GLN A 60 14.30 6.00 5.37
C GLN A 60 12.79 6.19 5.42
N ALA A 61 12.09 5.43 6.26
CA ALA A 61 10.67 5.61 6.48
C ALA A 61 10.41 6.98 7.13
N ASP A 62 9.50 7.76 6.56
CA ASP A 62 9.10 9.08 7.08
C ASP A 62 7.76 9.02 7.86
N GLY A 63 7.09 7.85 7.83
CA GLY A 63 5.86 7.57 8.56
C GLY A 63 4.91 6.66 7.77
N GLY A 64 4.37 5.64 8.43
CA GLY A 64 3.53 4.64 7.77
C GLY A 64 4.28 3.94 6.64
N VAL A 65 3.79 4.07 5.40
CA VAL A 65 4.33 3.42 4.18
C VAL A 65 5.17 4.33 3.30
N ARG A 66 5.31 5.62 3.66
CA ARG A 66 6.10 6.59 2.89
C ARG A 66 7.57 6.55 3.32
N HIS A 67 8.44 6.85 2.37
CA HIS A 67 9.89 6.85 2.55
C HIS A 67 10.50 8.05 1.85
N THR A 68 11.52 8.63 2.47
CA THR A 68 12.48 9.48 1.80
C THR A 68 13.64 8.63 1.30
N ALA A 69 14.18 8.98 0.15
CA ALA A 69 15.32 8.28 -0.41
C ALA A 69 16.35 9.25 -0.99
N ARG A 70 17.60 8.81 -1.00
CA ARG A 70 18.71 9.54 -1.61
C ARG A 70 19.50 8.62 -2.52
N LEU A 71 19.38 8.81 -3.83
CA LEU A 71 20.14 8.08 -4.83
C LEU A 71 21.43 8.85 -5.14
N GLN A 72 22.57 8.19 -5.01
CA GLN A 72 23.87 8.67 -5.45
C GLN A 72 24.29 7.82 -6.66
N HIS A 73 24.50 8.44 -7.82
CA HIS A 73 24.92 7.73 -9.03
C HIS A 73 25.77 8.66 -9.91
N ALA A 74 26.90 8.15 -10.41
CA ALA A 74 27.84 8.90 -11.25
C ALA A 74 28.27 10.27 -10.63
N GLY A 75 28.48 10.29 -9.31
CA GLY A 75 28.89 11.49 -8.57
C GLY A 75 27.77 12.51 -8.33
N VAL A 76 26.53 12.22 -8.76
CA VAL A 76 25.37 13.08 -8.52
C VAL A 76 24.50 12.46 -7.44
N SER A 77 24.10 13.28 -6.47
CA SER A 77 23.15 12.89 -5.44
C SER A 77 21.80 13.56 -5.68
N THR A 78 20.74 12.75 -5.67
CA THR A 78 19.38 13.18 -5.99
C THR A 78 18.42 12.61 -4.95
N ASN A 79 17.52 13.45 -4.43
CA ASN A 79 16.51 13.03 -3.47
C ASN A 79 15.30 12.42 -4.19
N ALA A 80 14.61 11.54 -3.51
CA ALA A 80 13.37 10.93 -3.95
C ALA A 80 12.37 10.79 -2.80
N THR A 81 11.10 10.68 -3.15
CA THR A 81 10.04 10.25 -2.25
C THR A 81 9.42 8.98 -2.81
N LEU A 82 9.27 7.98 -1.96
CA LEU A 82 8.80 6.65 -2.32
C LEU A 82 7.63 6.24 -1.42
N VAL A 83 6.79 5.36 -1.94
CA VAL A 83 5.67 4.75 -1.21
C VAL A 83 5.81 3.23 -1.36
N LEU A 84 5.80 2.52 -0.24
CA LEU A 84 5.72 1.06 -0.24
C LEU A 84 4.37 0.64 -0.84
N ARG A 85 4.43 -0.15 -1.91
CA ARG A 85 3.25 -0.60 -2.69
C ARG A 85 2.79 -1.98 -2.27
N SER A 86 3.75 -2.86 -2.05
CA SER A 86 3.50 -4.24 -1.68
C SER A 86 4.67 -4.79 -0.89
N ALA A 87 4.35 -5.71 0.00
CA ALA A 87 5.29 -6.63 0.60
C ALA A 87 4.76 -8.06 0.42
N THR A 88 5.62 -9.04 0.14
CA THR A 88 5.26 -10.46 0.26
C THR A 88 4.92 -10.77 1.73
N PRO A 89 4.21 -11.87 2.03
CA PRO A 89 3.15 -11.89 3.04
C PRO A 89 3.53 -11.18 4.34
N ALA A 90 2.63 -10.33 4.85
CA ALA A 90 2.91 -9.34 5.89
C ALA A 90 3.51 -9.89 7.20
N SER A 91 3.39 -11.19 7.46
CA SER A 91 4.00 -11.86 8.61
C SER A 91 5.51 -12.09 8.48
N ASP A 92 6.02 -12.25 7.26
CA ASP A 92 7.45 -12.46 6.96
C ASP A 92 7.76 -11.95 5.54
N PRO A 93 7.91 -10.63 5.38
CA PRO A 93 8.09 -10.05 4.06
C PRO A 93 9.50 -10.33 3.52
N THR A 94 9.54 -11.07 2.42
CA THR A 94 10.77 -11.41 1.68
C THR A 94 11.02 -10.50 0.50
N ARG A 95 10.05 -9.70 0.06
CA ARG A 95 10.19 -8.72 -1.00
C ARG A 95 9.38 -7.47 -0.68
N PHE A 96 9.97 -6.32 -0.98
CA PHE A 96 9.38 -4.99 -0.80
C PHE A 96 9.47 -4.23 -2.12
N THR A 97 8.35 -3.67 -2.56
CA THR A 97 8.29 -2.90 -3.81
C THR A 97 7.85 -1.47 -3.51
N PHE A 98 8.62 -0.51 -4.02
CA PHE A 98 8.40 0.92 -3.82
C PHE A 98 8.24 1.62 -5.15
N ASP A 99 7.28 2.54 -5.22
CA ASP A 99 7.12 3.47 -6.34
C ASP A 99 7.25 4.90 -5.83
N GLY A 100 7.77 5.79 -6.67
CA GLY A 100 7.76 7.20 -6.37
C GLY A 100 8.49 8.06 -7.39
N THR A 101 9.05 9.16 -6.92
CA THR A 101 9.58 10.22 -7.77
C THR A 101 10.99 10.59 -7.33
N LEU A 102 11.91 10.62 -8.29
CA LEU A 102 13.26 11.14 -8.17
C LEU A 102 13.30 12.60 -8.65
N PHE A 103 13.70 13.52 -7.77
CA PHE A 103 13.68 14.97 -8.02
C PHE A 103 14.99 15.44 -8.68
N ALA A 104 15.19 15.09 -9.95
CA ALA A 104 16.42 15.44 -10.67
C ALA A 104 16.39 16.88 -11.20
N LYS A 105 17.58 17.48 -11.40
CA LYS A 105 17.72 18.86 -11.91
C LYS A 105 17.03 19.12 -13.26
N ARG A 106 16.87 18.07 -14.08
CA ARG A 106 16.24 18.14 -15.41
C ARG A 106 14.73 17.88 -15.38
N GLY A 107 14.17 17.66 -14.20
CA GLY A 107 12.77 17.32 -13.99
C GLY A 107 12.59 16.08 -13.13
N ASP A 108 11.39 15.96 -12.60
CA ASP A 108 10.96 14.84 -11.79
C ASP A 108 10.82 13.59 -12.65
N THR A 109 11.40 12.48 -12.18
CA THR A 109 11.44 11.21 -12.93
C THR A 109 10.86 10.10 -12.08
N PRO A 110 9.92 9.28 -12.61
CA PRO A 110 9.43 8.10 -11.91
C PRO A 110 10.57 7.15 -11.54
N MET A 111 10.47 6.59 -10.33
CA MET A 111 11.44 5.68 -9.75
C MET A 111 10.71 4.49 -9.12
N HIS A 112 11.27 3.31 -9.34
CA HIS A 112 10.81 2.04 -8.81
C HIS A 112 11.97 1.35 -8.08
N ILE A 113 11.69 0.73 -6.94
CA ILE A 113 12.69 -0.03 -6.19
C ILE A 113 12.08 -1.36 -5.77
N ASP A 114 12.78 -2.45 -6.07
CA ASP A 114 12.52 -3.77 -5.49
C ASP A 114 13.67 -4.12 -4.53
N ILE A 115 13.33 -4.49 -3.30
CA ILE A 115 14.24 -5.05 -2.32
C ILE A 115 13.79 -6.47 -2.03
N GLU A 116 14.71 -7.43 -2.09
CA GLU A 116 14.43 -8.83 -1.78
C GLU A 116 15.37 -9.35 -0.70
N SER A 117 14.81 -10.02 0.30
CA SER A 117 15.51 -10.77 1.34
C SER A 117 16.16 -12.01 0.72
N ALA A 118 17.32 -11.80 0.12
CA ALA A 118 18.15 -12.82 -0.49
C ALA A 118 19.62 -12.46 -0.25
N ASP A 119 20.43 -13.46 0.09
CA ASP A 119 21.88 -13.27 0.30
C ASP A 119 22.51 -12.70 -0.98
N CYS A 120 23.16 -11.54 -0.85
CA CYS A 120 23.75 -10.80 -1.94
C CYS A 120 25.22 -10.50 -1.61
N ARG A 121 26.14 -10.82 -2.52
CA ARG A 121 27.57 -10.55 -2.32
C ARG A 121 28.00 -9.34 -3.14
N ASP A 122 28.59 -8.36 -2.49
CA ASP A 122 29.08 -7.15 -3.16
C ASP A 122 30.43 -7.38 -3.88
N GLY A 123 30.94 -6.34 -4.55
CA GLY A 123 32.22 -6.39 -5.25
C GLY A 123 33.45 -6.57 -4.34
N ALA A 124 33.31 -6.34 -3.03
CA ALA A 124 34.35 -6.58 -2.02
C ALA A 124 34.27 -7.99 -1.41
N GLY A 125 33.25 -8.79 -1.78
CA GLY A 125 33.03 -10.13 -1.26
C GLY A 125 32.21 -10.18 0.03
N VAL A 126 31.73 -9.04 0.53
CA VAL A 126 30.87 -8.92 1.72
C VAL A 126 29.48 -9.44 1.39
N VAL A 127 28.92 -10.24 2.29
CA VAL A 127 27.55 -10.77 2.16
C VAL A 127 26.59 -9.86 2.91
N HIS A 128 25.58 -9.40 2.19
CA HIS A 128 24.44 -8.62 2.67
C HIS A 128 23.18 -9.48 2.65
N ARG A 129 22.19 -9.11 3.49
CA ARG A 129 20.95 -9.89 3.63
C ARG A 129 19.86 -9.51 2.63
N GLN A 130 20.07 -8.45 1.86
CA GLN A 130 19.15 -8.03 0.83
C GLN A 130 19.85 -7.79 -0.50
N SER A 131 19.14 -8.12 -1.57
CA SER A 131 19.40 -7.64 -2.92
C SER A 131 18.45 -6.49 -3.26
N VAL A 132 18.88 -5.59 -4.12
CA VAL A 132 18.09 -4.43 -4.52
C VAL A 132 18.21 -4.18 -6.02
N VAL A 133 17.08 -3.81 -6.63
CA VAL A 133 17.02 -3.29 -8.00
C VAL A 133 16.36 -1.93 -7.97
N VAL A 134 17.04 -0.93 -8.51
CA VAL A 134 16.54 0.44 -8.65
C VAL A 134 16.34 0.72 -10.14
N ALA A 135 15.09 1.00 -10.54
CA ALA A 135 14.77 1.43 -11.88
C ALA A 135 14.32 2.89 -11.87
N VAL A 136 15.01 3.73 -12.66
CA VAL A 136 14.60 5.11 -12.92
C VAL A 136 14.16 5.18 -14.37
N GLN A 137 13.02 5.84 -14.64
CA GLN A 137 12.46 5.90 -15.99
C GLN A 137 13.52 6.32 -17.02
N ALA A 138 13.53 5.63 -18.17
CA ALA A 138 14.47 5.85 -19.28
C ALA A 138 15.96 5.63 -18.95
N SER A 139 16.28 4.99 -17.82
CA SER A 139 17.64 4.55 -17.45
C SER A 139 17.72 3.03 -17.34
N ALA A 140 18.93 2.48 -17.46
CA ALA A 140 19.16 1.07 -17.17
C ALA A 140 18.92 0.81 -15.67
N PRO A 141 18.29 -0.32 -15.30
CA PRO A 141 18.16 -0.71 -13.90
C PRO A 141 19.51 -0.87 -13.22
N LEU A 142 19.59 -0.47 -11.95
CA LEU A 142 20.76 -0.58 -11.11
C LEU A 142 20.54 -1.72 -10.12
N SER A 143 21.31 -2.80 -10.25
CA SER A 143 21.25 -3.94 -9.33
C SER A 143 22.39 -3.88 -8.31
N GLY A 144 22.11 -4.29 -7.08
CA GLY A 144 23.05 -4.17 -5.97
C GLY A 144 22.67 -4.98 -4.74
N CYS A 145 23.45 -4.81 -3.69
CA CYS A 145 23.26 -5.43 -2.39
C CYS A 145 23.00 -4.37 -1.32
N GLY A 146 22.39 -4.75 -0.21
CA GLY A 146 22.20 -3.82 0.91
C GLY A 146 21.63 -4.49 2.14
N ASP A 147 21.45 -3.67 3.18
CA ASP A 147 20.93 -4.10 4.46
C ASP A 147 19.74 -3.26 4.89
N VAL A 148 18.68 -3.93 5.35
CA VAL A 148 17.63 -3.29 6.15
C VAL A 148 18.19 -3.07 7.54
N THR A 149 18.14 -1.82 8.02
CA THR A 149 18.65 -1.46 9.35
C THR A 149 17.50 -1.31 10.33
N PRO A 150 17.60 -1.88 11.54
CA PRO A 150 16.58 -1.67 12.57
C PRO A 150 16.57 -0.21 13.02
N ASN A 151 15.40 0.26 13.42
CA ASN A 151 15.20 1.59 14.02
C ASN A 151 15.63 1.60 15.50
#